data_AF-A0AAE5X328-F1
#
_entry.id   AF-A0AAE5X328-F1
#
_cell.length_a   1.000
_cell.length_b   1.000
_cell.length_c   1.000
_cell.angle_alpha   90.00
_cell.angle_beta   90.00
_cell.angle_gamma   90.00
#
_symmetry.space_group_name_H-M   'P 1'
#
loop_
_entity.id
_entity.type
_entity.pdbx_description
1 polymer ?
#
loop_
_entity_poly.entity_id
_entity_poly.type
_entity_poly.pdbx_seq_one_letter_code
_entity_poly.pdbx_strand_id
1 'polypeptide(L)'
;MTTITESYVRPAPRTARIDWSPYLVGAGIGLLSWIAFAVFGDPLGVTTAYSRVASLFAVPVIGPEAVAQNSYWKSMPLKWDYGVWFLVGIPAGAFIAAVMSGTWRLELVPEVWKERFGPSIAKRFVGAFLGGIVIMYGARLAGGCTSGHGISGGLQLAVSSWLFLAVMFGTGLGISALLFRKP
;
A
#
# COMPACT_ATOMS: atom_id res chain seq x y z
N MET A 1 -41.79 -26.04 1.74
CA MET A 1 -40.79 -26.60 0.80
C MET A 1 -39.59 -25.69 0.91
N THR A 2 -38.77 -25.96 1.91
CA THR A 2 -37.78 -25.06 2.49
C THR A 2 -36.47 -25.83 2.58
N THR A 3 -35.36 -25.10 2.51
CA THR A 3 -34.01 -25.54 2.87
C THR A 3 -33.14 -26.13 1.75
N ILE A 4 -32.75 -25.30 0.78
CA ILE A 4 -31.49 -25.48 0.02
C ILE A 4 -30.83 -24.10 -0.17
N THR A 5 -30.13 -23.56 0.83
CA THR A 5 -29.15 -22.45 0.66
C THR A 5 -28.22 -22.24 1.86
N GLU A 6 -27.90 -23.26 2.66
CA GLU A 6 -27.02 -23.08 3.84
C GLU A 6 -25.70 -23.89 3.81
N SER A 7 -25.30 -24.40 2.64
CA SER A 7 -24.24 -25.43 2.55
C SER A 7 -22.91 -25.01 1.92
N TYR A 8 -22.52 -23.73 1.87
CA TYR A 8 -21.17 -23.39 1.35
C TYR A 8 -20.47 -22.19 2.01
N VAL A 9 -20.53 -22.09 3.33
CA VAL A 9 -19.49 -21.38 4.09
C VAL A 9 -18.88 -22.39 5.05
N ARG A 10 -17.90 -23.16 4.57
CA ARG A 10 -17.02 -23.88 5.50
C ARG A 10 -16.26 -22.79 6.29
N PRO A 11 -16.41 -22.70 7.63
CA PRO A 11 -15.47 -21.90 8.39
C PRO A 11 -14.08 -22.46 8.07
N ALA A 12 -13.19 -21.60 7.58
CA ALA A 12 -11.81 -21.99 7.33
C ALA A 12 -11.30 -22.70 8.60
N PRO A 13 -10.61 -23.86 8.48
CA PRO A 13 -10.07 -24.54 9.64
C PRO A 13 -9.28 -23.51 10.47
N ARG A 14 -9.45 -23.53 11.80
CA ARG A 14 -8.58 -22.80 12.73
C ARG A 14 -7.18 -23.44 12.65
N THR A 15 -6.49 -23.27 11.53
CA THR A 15 -5.04 -23.28 11.52
C THR A 15 -4.61 -22.21 12.51
N ALA A 16 -3.59 -22.50 13.32
CA ALA A 16 -3.09 -21.58 14.32
C ALA A 16 -2.78 -20.22 13.66
N ARG A 17 -3.69 -19.26 13.78
CA ARG A 17 -3.47 -17.91 13.28
C ARG A 17 -2.30 -17.39 14.10
N ILE A 18 -1.22 -17.02 13.41
CA ILE A 18 -0.12 -16.34 14.06
C ILE A 18 -0.59 -14.90 14.30
N ASP A 19 -1.31 -14.70 15.39
CA ASP A 19 -1.82 -13.39 15.80
C ASP A 19 -0.68 -12.65 16.50
N TRP A 20 0.10 -11.89 15.74
CA TRP A 20 1.16 -11.05 16.28
C TRP A 20 0.54 -9.91 17.10
N SER A 21 1.05 -9.68 18.31
CA SER A 21 0.67 -8.52 19.10
C SER A 21 1.01 -7.23 18.34
N PRO A 22 0.08 -6.25 18.23
CA PRO A 22 0.35 -4.98 17.56
C PRO A 22 1.59 -4.25 18.11
N TYR A 23 1.88 -4.42 19.40
CA TYR A 23 3.08 -3.86 20.03
C TYR A 23 4.37 -4.49 19.50
N LEU A 24 4.38 -5.81 19.29
CA LEU A 24 5.53 -6.52 18.72
C LEU A 24 5.75 -6.13 17.26
N VAL A 25 4.66 -6.02 16.48
CA VAL A 25 4.74 -5.55 15.09
C VAL A 25 5.25 -4.12 15.04
N GLY A 26 4.75 -3.24 15.90
CA GLY A 26 5.20 -1.85 16.00
C GLY A 26 6.68 -1.75 16.37
N ALA A 27 7.13 -2.50 17.38
CA ALA A 27 8.55 -2.58 17.75
C ALA A 27 9.42 -3.11 16.60
N GLY A 28 8.94 -4.14 15.88
CA GLY A 28 9.63 -4.70 14.71
C GLY A 28 9.75 -3.69 13.56
N ILE A 29 8.70 -2.91 13.28
CA ILE A 29 8.73 -1.84 12.28
C ILE A 29 9.71 -0.74 12.71
N GLY A 30 9.73 -0.36 13.99
CA GLY A 30 10.67 0.63 14.52
C GLY A 30 12.13 0.17 14.38
N LEU A 31 12.41 -1.08 14.73
CA LEU A 31 13.75 -1.67 14.54
C LEU A 31 14.14 -1.73 13.06
N LEU A 32 13.21 -2.10 12.18
CA LEU A 32 13.43 -2.09 10.74
C LEU A 32 13.75 -0.67 10.24
N SER A 33 13.07 0.36 10.73
CA SER A 33 13.38 1.75 10.40
C SER A 33 14.79 2.13 10.85
N TRP A 34 15.21 1.76 12.06
CA TRP A 34 16.58 2.01 12.53
C TRP A 34 17.62 1.31 11.67
N ILE A 35 17.40 0.05 11.32
CA ILE A 35 18.29 -0.69 10.41
C ILE A 35 18.34 0.00 9.05
N ALA A 36 17.20 0.44 8.51
CA ALA A 36 17.16 1.14 7.23
C ALA A 36 18.01 2.42 7.25
N PHE A 37 17.87 3.24 8.29
CA PHE A 37 18.70 4.43 8.47
C PHE A 37 20.18 4.11 8.68
N ALA A 38 20.50 3.11 9.52
CA ALA A 38 21.88 2.78 9.86
C ALA A 38 22.66 2.15 8.69
N VAL A 39 22.00 1.31 7.89
CA VAL A 39 22.66 0.56 6.81
C VAL A 39 22.61 1.31 5.48
N PHE A 40 21.48 1.94 5.16
CA PHE A 40 21.26 2.56 3.84
C PHE A 40 21.25 4.08 3.88
N GLY A 41 21.16 4.71 5.05
CA GLY A 41 21.04 6.16 5.18
C GLY A 41 19.70 6.74 4.70
N ASP A 42 18.77 5.87 4.32
CA ASP A 42 17.50 6.24 3.70
C ASP A 42 16.30 5.83 4.58
N PRO A 43 15.25 6.66 4.67
CA PRO A 43 14.00 6.30 5.36
C PRO A 43 13.24 5.20 4.61
N LEU A 44 12.29 4.55 5.30
CA LEU A 44 11.32 3.68 4.65
C LEU A 44 10.41 4.53 3.75
N GLY A 45 10.45 4.30 2.44
CA GLY A 45 9.67 5.06 1.48
C GLY A 45 9.46 4.29 0.18
N VAL A 46 8.25 4.37 -0.37
CA VAL A 46 7.84 3.56 -1.54
C VAL A 46 7.59 4.42 -2.78
N THR A 47 7.02 5.61 -2.63
CA THR A 47 6.53 6.42 -3.75
C THR A 47 7.61 6.90 -4.71
N THR A 48 8.81 7.19 -4.22
CA THR A 48 9.96 7.56 -5.07
C THR A 48 10.42 6.36 -5.90
N ALA A 49 10.61 5.19 -5.27
CA ALA A 49 10.95 3.96 -5.98
C ALA A 49 9.89 3.58 -7.02
N TYR A 50 8.62 3.70 -6.67
CA TYR A 50 7.49 3.46 -7.57
C TYR A 50 7.52 4.41 -8.78
N SER A 51 7.78 5.70 -8.55
CA SER A 51 7.88 6.71 -9.61
C SER A 51 9.06 6.49 -10.55
N ARG A 52 10.19 5.99 -10.02
CA ARG A 52 11.35 5.59 -10.79
C ARG A 52 11.02 4.39 -11.67
N VAL A 53 10.46 3.33 -11.09
CA VAL A 53 10.06 2.12 -11.85
C VAL A 53 9.01 2.45 -12.91
N ALA A 54 8.13 3.42 -12.68
CA ALA A 54 7.19 3.89 -13.70
C ALA A 54 7.87 4.40 -14.98
N SER A 55 9.12 4.87 -14.92
CA SER A 55 9.86 5.27 -16.12
C SER A 55 10.07 4.09 -17.07
N LEU A 56 10.28 2.87 -16.56
CA LEU A 56 10.45 1.66 -17.37
C LEU A 56 9.19 1.34 -18.20
N PHE A 57 8.02 1.58 -17.62
CA PHE A 57 6.75 1.39 -18.30
C PHE A 57 6.43 2.54 -19.26
N ALA A 58 6.99 3.72 -19.03
CA ALA A 58 6.81 4.88 -19.91
C ALA A 58 7.69 4.80 -21.17
N VAL A 59 8.92 4.27 -21.07
CA VAL A 59 9.84 4.12 -22.21
C VAL A 59 9.18 3.51 -23.47
N PRO A 60 8.47 2.38 -23.40
CA PRO A 60 7.84 1.79 -24.60
C PRO A 60 6.66 2.60 -25.16
N VAL A 61 6.10 3.54 -24.39
CA VAL A 61 4.91 4.32 -24.79
C VAL A 61 5.29 5.67 -25.38
N ILE A 62 6.25 6.37 -24.78
CA ILE A 62 6.62 7.74 -25.16
C ILE A 62 8.05 7.86 -25.69
N GLY A 63 8.83 6.79 -25.67
CA GLY A 63 10.22 6.75 -26.13
C GLY A 63 11.24 7.06 -25.02
N PRO A 64 12.44 6.46 -25.08
CA PRO A 64 13.48 6.66 -24.07
C PRO A 64 13.99 8.11 -24.01
N GLU A 65 14.04 8.82 -25.14
CA GLU A 65 14.46 10.22 -25.21
C GLU A 65 13.47 11.14 -24.49
N ALA A 66 12.17 10.91 -24.66
CA ALA A 66 11.13 11.69 -23.98
C ALA A 66 11.18 11.48 -22.46
N VAL A 67 11.38 10.24 -22.01
CA VAL A 67 11.58 9.91 -20.59
C VAL A 67 12.83 10.59 -20.05
N ALA A 68 13.94 10.51 -20.77
CA ALA A 68 15.21 11.10 -20.38
C ALA A 68 15.18 12.63 -20.35
N GLN A 69 14.34 13.27 -21.19
CA GLN A 69 14.18 14.72 -21.25
C GLN A 69 13.20 15.27 -20.21
N ASN A 70 12.28 14.44 -19.70
CA ASN A 70 11.26 14.83 -18.74
C ASN A 70 11.89 15.32 -17.41
N SER A 71 11.49 16.51 -16.95
CA SER A 71 12.01 17.12 -15.71
C SER A 71 11.74 16.28 -14.46
N TYR A 72 10.61 15.57 -14.41
CA TYR A 72 10.25 14.70 -13.29
C TYR A 72 11.21 13.53 -13.15
N TRP A 73 11.43 12.75 -14.21
CA TRP A 73 12.35 11.61 -14.17
C TRP A 73 13.82 12.01 -14.18
N LYS A 74 14.18 13.20 -14.69
CA LYS A 74 15.51 13.78 -14.48
C LYS A 74 15.81 14.02 -13.00
N SER A 75 14.83 14.52 -12.26
CA SER A 75 14.99 14.75 -10.82
C SER A 75 15.04 13.45 -10.00
N MET A 76 14.53 12.35 -10.56
CA MET A 76 14.44 11.04 -9.92
C MET A 76 14.78 9.94 -10.92
N PRO A 77 16.06 9.81 -11.33
CA PRO A 77 16.44 8.80 -12.31
C PRO A 77 16.23 7.41 -11.74
N LEU A 78 15.95 6.45 -12.63
CA LEU A 78 15.87 5.05 -12.25
C LEU A 78 17.22 4.59 -11.69
N LYS A 79 17.20 4.14 -10.44
CA LYS A 79 18.33 3.53 -9.75
C LYS A 79 17.83 2.27 -9.08
N TRP A 80 18.56 1.17 -9.24
CA TRP A 80 18.30 -0.10 -8.55
C TRP A 80 18.87 -0.04 -7.13
N ASP A 81 18.33 0.87 -6.34
CA ASP A 81 18.77 1.14 -4.98
C ASP A 81 17.90 0.42 -3.95
N TYR A 82 18.23 0.64 -2.67
CA TYR A 82 17.47 0.13 -1.54
C TYR A 82 15.96 0.36 -1.69
N GLY A 83 15.53 1.53 -2.15
CA GLY A 83 14.12 1.86 -2.31
C GLY A 83 13.39 0.94 -3.30
N VAL A 84 14.03 0.59 -4.42
CA VAL A 84 13.44 -0.34 -5.41
C VAL A 84 13.41 -1.77 -4.87
N TRP A 85 14.48 -2.22 -4.21
CA TRP A 85 14.50 -3.54 -3.57
C TRP A 85 13.49 -3.64 -2.43
N PHE A 86 13.31 -2.56 -1.66
CA PHE A 86 12.29 -2.46 -0.63
C PHE A 86 10.88 -2.53 -1.23
N LEU A 87 10.63 -1.82 -2.34
CA LEU A 87 9.36 -1.88 -3.07
C LEU A 87 9.03 -3.29 -3.55
N VAL A 88 10.01 -4.06 -4.04
CA VAL A 88 9.82 -5.47 -4.43
C VAL A 88 9.70 -6.40 -3.22
N GLY A 89 10.42 -6.10 -2.15
CA GLY A 89 10.41 -6.87 -0.91
C GLY A 89 9.07 -6.82 -0.16
N ILE A 90 8.33 -5.71 -0.24
CA ILE A 90 7.00 -5.58 0.41
C ILE A 90 6.01 -6.66 -0.05
N PRO A 91 5.67 -6.80 -1.35
CA PRO A 91 4.72 -7.81 -1.80
C PRO A 91 5.26 -9.23 -1.59
N ALA A 92 6.57 -9.46 -1.76
CA ALA A 92 7.17 -10.76 -1.49
C ALA A 92 7.08 -11.15 -0.01
N GLY A 93 7.40 -10.23 0.90
CA GLY A 93 7.30 -10.42 2.34
C GLY A 93 5.85 -10.61 2.80
N ALA A 94 4.91 -9.82 2.27
CA ALA A 94 3.49 -9.98 2.54
C ALA A 94 2.96 -11.35 2.07
N PHE A 95 3.41 -11.83 0.91
CA PHE A 95 3.06 -13.15 0.40
C PHE A 95 3.60 -14.27 1.30
N ILE A 96 4.89 -14.23 1.63
CA ILE A 96 5.52 -15.21 2.54
C ILE A 96 4.80 -15.22 3.89
N ALA A 97 4.53 -14.05 4.47
CA ALA A 97 3.81 -13.92 5.73
C ALA A 97 2.42 -14.54 5.64
N ALA A 98 1.66 -14.27 4.58
CA ALA A 98 0.32 -14.82 4.38
C ALA A 98 0.29 -16.34 4.18
N VAL A 99 1.31 -16.91 3.53
CA VAL A 99 1.46 -18.36 3.37
C VAL A 99 1.82 -19.01 4.71
N MET A 100 2.79 -18.45 5.42
CA MET A 100 3.24 -18.97 6.72
C MET A 100 2.15 -18.90 7.81
N SER A 101 1.34 -17.85 7.80
CA SER A 101 0.19 -17.71 8.71
C SER A 101 -1.02 -18.55 8.30
N GLY A 102 -0.99 -19.20 7.12
CA GLY A 102 -2.12 -19.92 6.56
C GLY A 102 -3.32 -19.02 6.21
N THR A 103 -3.11 -17.71 6.05
CA THR A 103 -4.17 -16.74 5.73
C THR A 103 -4.22 -16.34 4.25
N TRP A 104 -3.35 -16.93 3.42
CA TRP A 104 -3.36 -16.69 1.98
C TRP A 104 -4.70 -17.08 1.36
N ARG A 105 -5.33 -16.13 0.66
CA ARG A 105 -6.56 -16.34 -0.11
C ARG A 105 -6.58 -15.45 -1.33
N LEU A 106 -7.08 -15.96 -2.45
CA LEU A 106 -7.34 -15.16 -3.64
C LEU A 106 -8.71 -14.50 -3.52
N GLU A 107 -8.73 -13.21 -3.24
CA GLU A 107 -9.96 -12.43 -3.07
C GLU A 107 -10.02 -11.31 -4.14
N LEU A 108 -10.83 -11.51 -5.18
CA LEU A 108 -10.95 -10.56 -6.29
C LEU A 108 -11.89 -9.39 -5.96
N VAL A 109 -12.90 -9.64 -5.14
CA VAL A 109 -13.87 -8.62 -4.70
C VAL A 109 -14.05 -8.75 -3.19
N PRO A 110 -13.52 -7.79 -2.40
CA PRO A 110 -13.71 -7.79 -0.96
C PRO A 110 -15.17 -7.74 -0.54
N GLU A 111 -15.54 -8.40 0.55
CA GLU A 111 -16.92 -8.42 1.08
C GLU A 111 -17.48 -7.01 1.27
N VAL A 112 -16.71 -6.11 1.89
CA VAL A 112 -17.10 -4.70 2.10
C VAL A 112 -17.40 -3.96 0.78
N TRP A 113 -16.66 -4.28 -0.29
CA TRP A 113 -16.94 -3.72 -1.62
C TRP A 113 -18.21 -4.34 -2.21
N LYS A 114 -18.37 -5.66 -2.07
CA LYS A 114 -19.51 -6.41 -2.59
C LYS A 114 -20.83 -5.93 -1.96
N GLU A 115 -20.84 -5.68 -0.67
CA GLU A 115 -22.00 -5.15 0.05
C GLU A 115 -22.43 -3.78 -0.47
N ARG A 116 -21.47 -2.90 -0.79
CA ARG A 116 -21.75 -1.51 -1.18
C ARG A 116 -21.96 -1.30 -2.68
N PHE A 117 -21.14 -1.95 -3.51
CA PHE A 117 -21.02 -1.72 -4.95
C PHE A 117 -21.36 -2.94 -5.81
N GLY A 118 -21.71 -4.06 -5.16
CA GLY A 118 -22.05 -5.32 -5.82
C GLY A 118 -20.82 -6.19 -6.16
N PRO A 119 -21.05 -7.42 -6.65
CA PRO A 119 -20.01 -8.43 -6.86
C PRO A 119 -19.17 -8.22 -8.14
N SER A 120 -19.33 -7.10 -8.85
CA SER A 120 -18.68 -6.90 -10.14
C SER A 120 -17.16 -6.71 -10.00
N ILE A 121 -16.40 -7.65 -10.56
CA ILE A 121 -14.95 -7.61 -10.63
C ILE A 121 -14.49 -6.35 -11.37
N ALA A 122 -15.05 -6.07 -12.55
CA ALA A 122 -14.68 -4.90 -13.34
C ALA A 122 -14.85 -3.59 -12.56
N LYS A 123 -15.99 -3.40 -11.86
CA LYS A 123 -16.21 -2.20 -11.03
C LYS A 123 -15.17 -2.09 -9.91
N ARG A 124 -14.81 -3.20 -9.26
CA ARG A 124 -13.79 -3.22 -8.20
C ARG A 124 -12.42 -2.80 -8.71
N PHE A 125 -12.00 -3.35 -9.85
CA PHE A 125 -10.70 -3.04 -10.44
C PHE A 125 -10.63 -1.61 -10.96
N VAL A 126 -11.69 -1.10 -11.61
CA VAL A 126 -11.76 0.32 -12.01
C VAL A 126 -11.68 1.22 -10.78
N GLY A 127 -12.42 0.93 -9.72
CA GLY A 127 -12.35 1.69 -8.47
C GLY A 127 -10.97 1.63 -7.81
N ALA A 128 -10.33 0.46 -7.80
CA ALA A 128 -8.96 0.29 -7.28
C ALA A 128 -7.94 1.11 -8.09
N PHE A 129 -8.06 1.10 -9.41
CA PHE A 129 -7.17 1.81 -10.31
C PHE A 129 -7.31 3.33 -10.16
N LEU A 130 -8.54 3.84 -10.19
CA LEU A 130 -8.81 5.27 -9.97
C LEU A 130 -8.38 5.72 -8.57
N GLY A 131 -8.66 4.92 -7.54
CA GLY A 131 -8.17 5.17 -6.19
C GLY A 131 -6.64 5.19 -6.12
N GLY A 132 -5.96 4.29 -6.82
CA GLY A 132 -4.51 4.24 -6.94
C GLY A 132 -3.91 5.50 -7.58
N ILE A 133 -4.55 6.03 -8.64
CA ILE A 133 -4.14 7.30 -9.26
C ILE A 133 -4.22 8.43 -8.24
N VAL A 134 -5.36 8.55 -7.53
CA VAL A 134 -5.57 9.61 -6.52
C VAL A 134 -4.55 9.50 -5.37
N ILE A 135 -4.32 8.28 -4.86
CA ILE A 135 -3.34 8.04 -3.79
C ILE A 135 -1.93 8.39 -4.24
N MET A 136 -1.52 7.96 -5.44
CA MET A 136 -0.17 8.24 -5.93
C MET A 136 0.04 9.73 -6.19
N TYR A 137 -0.95 10.39 -6.80
CA TYR A 137 -0.93 11.84 -7.01
C TYR A 137 -0.81 12.59 -5.68
N GLY A 138 -1.67 12.26 -4.70
CA GLY A 138 -1.64 12.86 -3.37
C GLY A 138 -0.32 12.61 -2.64
N ALA A 139 0.22 11.40 -2.71
CA ALA A 139 1.48 11.07 -2.05
C ALA A 139 2.69 11.80 -2.67
N ARG A 140 2.68 12.06 -3.98
CA ARG A 140 3.71 12.89 -4.63
C ARG A 140 3.55 14.37 -4.32
N LEU A 141 2.31 14.86 -4.26
CA LEU A 141 2.02 16.24 -3.86
C LEU A 141 2.44 16.51 -2.40
N ALA A 142 2.21 15.55 -1.50
CA ALA A 142 2.62 15.63 -0.10
C ALA A 142 4.12 15.44 0.12
N GLY A 143 4.86 14.95 -0.89
CA GLY A 143 6.28 14.63 -0.75
C GLY A 143 6.57 13.30 -0.04
N GLY A 144 5.55 12.47 0.23
CA GLY A 144 5.72 11.19 0.89
C GLY A 144 4.44 10.36 1.00
N CYS A 145 4.60 9.10 1.39
CA CYS A 145 3.51 8.15 1.67
C CYS A 145 3.43 7.83 3.16
N THR A 146 2.52 6.94 3.56
CA THR A 146 2.36 6.52 4.96
C THR A 146 3.63 5.90 5.56
N SER A 147 4.46 5.18 4.79
CA SER A 147 5.76 4.70 5.30
C SER A 147 6.80 5.81 5.42
N GLY A 148 6.80 6.77 4.50
CA GLY A 148 7.72 7.91 4.48
C GLY A 148 7.40 8.94 5.56
N HIS A 149 6.23 9.58 5.48
CA HIS A 149 5.78 10.54 6.49
C HIS A 149 5.36 9.84 7.77
N GLY A 150 4.50 8.82 7.68
CA GLY A 150 3.88 8.25 8.87
C GLY A 150 4.86 7.51 9.78
N ILE A 151 5.60 6.54 9.24
CA ILE A 151 6.57 5.75 10.01
C ILE A 151 7.87 6.52 10.17
N SER A 152 8.60 6.75 9.07
CA SER A 152 9.97 7.30 9.15
C SER A 152 10.00 8.74 9.64
N GLY A 153 9.11 9.59 9.13
CA GLY A 153 8.99 10.99 9.53
C GLY A 153 8.40 11.18 10.93
N GLY A 154 7.50 10.29 11.35
CA GLY A 154 6.99 10.24 12.73
C GLY A 154 8.08 9.92 13.74
N LEU A 155 8.97 8.95 13.43
CA LEU A 155 10.14 8.62 14.25
C LEU A 155 11.12 9.79 14.38
N GLN A 156 11.25 10.62 13.35
CA GLN A 156 12.08 11.83 13.37
C GLN A 156 11.41 13.02 14.08
N LEU A 157 10.17 12.84 14.56
CA LEU A 157 9.35 13.91 15.14
C LEU A 157 9.14 15.10 14.18
N ALA A 158 9.16 14.86 12.87
CA ALA A 158 8.99 15.91 11.88
C ALA A 158 7.56 16.47 11.93
N VAL A 159 7.43 17.79 12.13
CA VAL A 159 6.12 18.47 12.25
C VAL A 159 5.23 18.22 11.02
N SER A 160 5.83 18.26 9.83
CA SER A 160 5.12 17.98 8.57
C SER A 160 4.53 16.57 8.52
N SER A 161 5.19 15.59 9.14
CA SER A 161 4.74 14.20 9.20
C SER A 161 3.58 14.01 10.17
N TRP A 162 3.62 14.67 11.32
CA TRP A 162 2.49 14.68 12.26
C TRP A 162 1.25 15.35 11.65
N LEU A 163 1.44 16.47 10.95
CA LEU A 163 0.36 17.12 10.20
C LEU A 163 -0.20 16.21 9.10
N PHE A 164 0.69 15.59 8.30
CA PHE A 164 0.29 14.63 7.28
C PHE A 164 -0.55 13.50 7.86
N LEU A 165 -0.11 12.89 8.97
CA LEU A 165 -0.82 11.81 9.64
C LEU A 165 -2.22 12.26 10.10
N ALA A 166 -2.32 13.41 10.77
CA ALA A 166 -3.60 13.93 11.26
C ALA A 166 -4.60 14.15 10.11
N VAL A 167 -4.16 14.80 9.03
CA VAL A 167 -5.01 15.08 7.86
C VAL A 167 -5.35 13.79 7.12
N MET A 168 -4.39 12.90 6.89
CA MET A 168 -4.60 11.62 6.19
C MET A 168 -5.61 10.74 6.92
N PHE A 169 -5.48 10.59 8.24
CA PHE A 169 -6.43 9.79 9.03
C PHE A 169 -7.80 10.46 9.11
N GLY A 170 -7.86 11.77 9.37
CA GLY A 170 -9.13 12.50 9.43
C GLY A 170 -9.91 12.43 8.12
N THR A 171 -9.25 12.72 6.99
CA THR A 171 -9.88 12.64 5.67
C THR A 171 -10.20 11.20 5.27
N GLY A 172 -9.33 10.24 5.55
CA GLY A 172 -9.56 8.82 5.26
C GLY A 172 -10.78 8.26 6.00
N LEU A 173 -10.92 8.57 7.28
CA LEU A 173 -12.10 8.19 8.07
C LEU A 173 -13.37 8.85 7.53
N GLY A 174 -13.32 10.15 7.21
CA GLY A 174 -14.46 10.88 6.65
C GLY A 174 -14.92 10.33 5.29
N ILE A 175 -13.99 10.12 4.36
CA ILE A 175 -14.27 9.56 3.03
C ILE A 175 -14.76 8.11 3.16
N SER A 176 -14.16 7.29 4.03
CA SER A 176 -14.61 5.92 4.26
C SER A 176 -16.05 5.89 4.78
N ALA A 177 -16.37 6.75 5.77
CA ALA A 177 -17.72 6.85 6.32
C ALA A 177 -18.74 7.32 5.27
N LEU A 178 -18.36 8.23 4.37
CA LEU A 178 -19.22 8.69 3.28
C LEU A 178 -19.45 7.61 2.22
N LEU A 179 -18.38 6.94 1.78
CA LEU A 179 -18.41 6.02 0.66
C LEU A 179 -19.06 4.67 1.01
N PHE A 180 -18.80 4.17 2.22
CA PHE A 180 -19.30 2.88 2.73
C PHE A 180 -20.39 3.02 3.78
N ARG A 181 -21.09 4.16 3.84
CA ARG A 181 -22.27 4.30 4.70
C ARG A 181 -23.29 3.22 4.34
N LYS A 182 -23.75 2.47 5.36
CA LYS A 182 -24.88 1.55 5.19
C LYS A 182 -26.12 2.36 4.74
N PRO A 183 -26.81 1.93 3.67
CA PRO A 183 -28.04 2.57 3.22
C PRO A 183 -29.13 2.51 4.30
#